data_AF-A0A1C3XJR0-F1
#
_entry.id   AF-A0A1C3XJR0-F1
#
_cell.length_a   1.000
_cell.length_b   1.000
_cell.length_c   1.000
_cell.angle_alpha   90.00
_cell.angle_beta   90.00
_cell.angle_gamma   90.00
#
_symmetry.space_group_name_H-M   'P 1'
#
loop_
_entity.id
_entity.type
_entity.pdbx_description
1 polymer ?
#
loop_
_entity_poly.entity_id
_entity_poly.type
_entity_poly.pdbx_seq_one_letter_code
_entity_poly.pdbx_strand_id
1 'polypeptide(L)'
;MGFRWFAYFGQRSNGPNLISSYPKSWISHYFREGYHNIDPVLQEPRNTSRVLLWDGREARSARSPKERRLFDDALSFKIRTGLTVRIPSSQNQFAAFTLAVDERSLGLDRFMETSQDILKTVGLTYHAHVSAKIGRASAEREIINPLTQRERQCLAWISDGKTMQDIAQLLGVSSRGVKFHLDNARRNLAALTLPHAVALAFRQGLLP
;
A
#
# COMPACT_ATOMS: atom_id res chain seq x y z
N MET A 1 -9.46 3.34 26.52
CA MET A 1 -8.04 3.29 26.10
C MET A 1 -7.37 4.67 25.94
N GLY A 2 -8.05 5.82 26.17
CA GLY A 2 -7.39 7.13 26.24
C GLY A 2 -6.91 7.73 24.91
N PHE A 3 -6.97 7.00 23.80
CA PHE A 3 -6.66 7.52 22.46
C PHE A 3 -7.70 8.55 22.01
N ARG A 4 -7.19 9.65 21.45
CA ARG A 4 -8.02 10.75 20.96
C ARG A 4 -8.35 10.60 19.48
N TRP A 5 -7.41 10.03 18.74
CA TRP A 5 -7.51 9.92 17.29
C TRP A 5 -7.27 8.49 16.83
N PHE A 6 -7.89 8.13 15.72
CA PHE A 6 -7.55 6.94 14.95
C PHE A 6 -7.28 7.31 13.51
N ALA A 7 -6.42 6.55 12.84
CA ALA A 7 -6.19 6.64 11.42
C ALA A 7 -5.89 5.26 10.83
N TYR A 8 -6.53 4.96 9.71
CA TYR A 8 -6.23 3.83 8.87
C TYR A 8 -5.76 4.35 7.51
N PHE A 9 -4.50 4.08 7.17
CA PHE A 9 -3.92 4.37 5.88
C PHE A 9 -3.81 3.07 5.08
N GLY A 10 -4.25 3.06 3.83
CA GLY A 10 -4.04 1.95 2.91
C GLY A 10 -3.81 2.46 1.50
N GLN A 11 -3.13 1.67 0.67
CA GLN A 11 -3.03 1.97 -0.76
C GLN A 11 -4.20 1.36 -1.52
N ARG A 12 -4.76 2.12 -2.47
CA ARG A 12 -5.70 1.65 -3.49
C ARG A 12 -5.07 1.83 -4.87
N SER A 13 -5.63 1.16 -5.87
CA SER A 13 -5.21 1.30 -7.28
C SER A 13 -5.20 2.75 -7.79
N ASN A 14 -6.03 3.63 -7.24
CA ASN A 14 -6.14 5.05 -7.61
C ASN A 14 -5.45 6.02 -6.62
N GLY A 15 -4.60 5.52 -5.72
CA GLY A 15 -3.85 6.35 -4.77
C GLY A 15 -4.10 6.01 -3.29
N PRO A 16 -3.51 6.80 -2.37
CA PRO A 16 -3.62 6.56 -0.94
C PRO A 16 -5.06 6.79 -0.45
N ASN A 17 -5.50 5.96 0.49
CA ASN A 17 -6.78 6.06 1.17
C ASN A 17 -6.56 6.22 2.67
N LEU A 18 -7.07 7.30 3.24
CA LEU A 18 -6.98 7.59 4.67
C LEU A 18 -8.40 7.64 5.27
N ILE A 19 -8.71 6.71 6.17
CA ILE A 19 -9.94 6.70 6.96
C ILE A 19 -9.55 7.05 8.39
N SER A 20 -10.01 8.19 8.89
CA SER A 20 -9.49 8.72 10.16
C SER A 20 -10.52 9.58 10.90
N SER A 21 -10.37 9.68 12.22
CA SER A 21 -11.04 10.70 13.03
C SER A 21 -10.24 12.01 13.17
N TYR A 22 -9.09 12.15 12.50
CA TYR A 22 -8.34 13.40 12.52
C TYR A 22 -9.17 14.58 12.00
N PRO A 23 -8.88 15.81 12.45
CA PRO A 23 -9.52 17.01 11.92
C PRO A 23 -9.40 17.07 10.39
N LYS A 24 -10.50 17.42 9.69
CA LYS A 24 -10.50 17.51 8.22
C LYS A 24 -9.47 18.50 7.69
N SER A 25 -9.20 19.58 8.43
CA SER A 25 -8.16 20.56 8.13
C SER A 25 -6.77 19.93 8.13
N TRP A 26 -6.47 19.09 9.13
CA TRP A 26 -5.23 18.31 9.16
C TRP A 26 -5.12 17.37 7.96
N ILE A 27 -6.17 16.59 7.69
CA ILE A 27 -6.18 15.63 6.57
C ILE A 27 -5.89 16.36 5.24
N SER A 28 -6.56 17.49 5.02
CA SER A 28 -6.39 18.30 3.80
C SER A 28 -4.96 18.84 3.68
N HIS A 29 -4.41 19.35 4.78
CA HIS A 29 -3.03 19.84 4.86
C HIS A 29 -2.01 18.73 4.60
N TYR A 30 -2.18 17.58 5.25
CA TYR A 30 -1.30 16.41 5.13
C TYR A 30 -1.16 15.91 3.68
N PHE A 31 -2.26 15.88 2.93
CA PHE A 31 -2.21 15.51 1.51
C PHE A 31 -1.66 16.62 0.63
N ARG A 32 -2.03 17.89 0.88
CA ARG A 32 -1.56 19.05 0.10
C ARG A 32 -0.04 19.20 0.15
N GLU A 33 0.55 19.04 1.33
CA GLU A 33 2.01 19.12 1.53
C GLU A 33 2.74 17.86 1.05
N GLY A 34 2.00 16.81 0.66
CA GLY A 34 2.57 15.54 0.21
C GLY A 34 3.21 14.73 1.33
N TYR A 35 2.76 14.89 2.58
CA TYR A 35 3.36 14.23 3.74
C TYR A 35 3.25 12.70 3.71
N HIS A 36 2.20 12.15 3.11
CA HIS A 36 2.06 10.71 2.87
C HIS A 36 3.25 10.05 2.15
N ASN A 37 4.05 10.83 1.40
CA ASN A 37 5.23 10.31 0.70
C ASN A 37 6.49 10.25 1.57
N ILE A 38 6.53 11.03 2.66
CA ILE A 38 7.72 11.19 3.51
C ILE A 38 7.49 10.78 4.96
N ASP A 39 6.24 10.47 5.34
CA ASP A 39 5.87 10.16 6.72
C ASP A 39 6.64 8.93 7.22
N PRO A 40 7.55 9.09 8.20
CA PRO A 40 8.40 8.00 8.67
C PRO A 40 7.58 6.88 9.33
N VAL A 41 6.41 7.20 9.90
CA VAL A 41 5.46 6.20 10.44
C VAL A 41 5.00 5.25 9.32
N LEU A 42 4.97 5.74 8.08
CA LEU A 42 4.62 4.98 6.88
C LEU A 42 5.84 4.37 6.15
N GLN A 43 7.08 4.74 6.47
CA GLN A 43 8.30 4.30 5.76
C GLN A 43 9.10 3.19 6.44
N GLU A 44 8.68 2.69 7.60
CA GLU A 44 9.30 1.52 8.26
C GLU A 44 9.35 0.27 7.35
N PRO A 45 10.33 -0.64 7.54
CA PRO A 45 10.56 -1.79 6.67
C PRO A 45 9.28 -2.59 6.38
N ARG A 46 9.08 -2.95 5.10
CA ARG A 46 7.81 -3.49 4.58
C ARG A 46 7.40 -4.86 5.15
N ASN A 47 8.34 -5.60 5.73
CA ASN A 47 8.16 -7.01 6.14
C ASN A 47 8.04 -7.22 7.65
N THR A 48 7.68 -6.20 8.43
CA THR A 48 7.53 -6.37 9.89
C THR A 48 6.15 -5.91 10.36
N SER A 49 5.38 -6.84 10.93
CA SER A 49 4.10 -6.56 11.63
C SER A 49 4.33 -6.01 13.04
N ARG A 50 5.29 -5.08 13.18
CA ARG A 50 5.65 -4.50 14.48
C ARG A 50 4.69 -3.37 14.84
N VAL A 51 4.41 -3.25 16.13
CA VAL A 51 3.83 -2.02 16.67
C VAL A 51 4.95 -0.98 16.80
N LEU A 52 4.78 0.15 16.15
CA LEU A 52 5.67 1.31 16.27
C LEU A 52 5.06 2.31 17.24
N LEU A 53 5.79 2.65 18.29
CA LEU A 53 5.54 3.86 19.09
C LEU A 53 6.33 5.01 18.46
N TRP A 54 5.66 6.12 18.19
CA TRP A 54 6.28 7.35 17.71
C TRP A 54 5.82 8.54 18.56
N ASP A 55 6.70 9.53 18.72
CA ASP A 55 6.42 10.80 19.40
C ASP A 55 6.90 11.95 18.52
N GLY A 56 5.99 12.85 18.14
CA GLY A 56 6.27 14.00 17.29
C GLY A 56 7.24 14.99 17.92
N ARG A 57 7.49 14.95 19.23
CA ARG A 57 8.55 15.75 19.89
C ARG A 57 9.95 15.24 19.56
N GLU A 58 10.07 14.00 19.08
CA GLU A 58 11.33 13.44 18.60
C GLU A 58 11.68 13.93 17.18
N ALA A 59 11.01 14.97 16.66
CA ALA A 59 11.31 15.62 15.38
C ALA A 59 12.75 16.15 15.24
N ARG A 60 13.54 16.17 16.32
CA ARG A 60 15.00 16.37 16.27
C ARG A 60 15.71 15.25 15.51
N SER A 61 15.19 14.03 15.58
CA SER A 61 15.65 12.84 14.85
C SER A 61 15.14 12.76 13.42
N ALA A 62 14.35 13.75 12.97
CA ALA A 62 13.81 13.78 11.61
C ALA A 62 14.94 13.84 10.58
N ARG A 63 14.81 13.07 9.50
CA ARG A 63 15.84 12.91 8.46
C ARG A 63 15.87 14.09 7.48
N SER A 64 14.84 14.94 7.50
CA SER A 64 14.76 16.11 6.63
C SER A 64 14.02 17.28 7.30
N PRO A 65 14.24 18.53 6.84
CA PRO A 65 13.45 19.68 7.28
C PRO A 65 11.94 19.50 7.03
N LYS A 66 11.56 18.81 5.94
CA LYS A 66 10.16 18.57 5.59
C LYS A 66 9.50 17.55 6.52
N GLU A 67 10.24 16.53 6.94
CA GLU A 67 9.79 15.56 7.94
C GLU A 67 9.63 16.22 9.33
N ARG A 68 10.54 17.11 9.71
CA ARG A 68 10.40 17.91 10.93
C ARG A 68 9.11 18.75 10.89
N ARG A 69 8.88 19.44 9.78
CA ARG A 69 7.67 20.25 9.57
C ARG A 69 6.38 19.42 9.62
N LEU A 70 6.38 18.18 9.10
CA LEU A 70 5.26 17.25 9.24
C LEU A 70 4.87 17.08 10.72
N PHE A 71 5.84 16.78 11.59
CA PHE A 71 5.56 16.60 13.02
C PHE A 71 5.16 17.90 13.70
N ASP A 72 5.83 19.01 13.40
CA ASP A 72 5.48 20.33 13.95
C ASP A 72 4.04 20.73 13.58
N ASP A 73 3.65 20.53 12.32
CA ASP A 73 2.29 20.78 11.87
C ASP A 73 1.30 19.84 12.59
N ALA A 74 1.61 18.54 12.74
CA ALA A 74 0.76 17.57 13.44
C ALA A 74 0.52 17.95 14.91
N LEU A 75 1.54 18.50 15.59
CA LEU A 75 1.43 18.99 16.96
C LEU A 75 0.38 20.09 17.11
N SER A 76 0.25 20.99 16.12
CA SER A 76 -0.78 22.04 16.14
C SER A 76 -2.21 21.47 16.15
N PHE A 77 -2.39 20.25 15.66
CA PHE A 77 -3.66 19.51 15.67
C PHE A 77 -3.79 18.53 16.84
N LYS A 78 -2.86 18.58 17.81
CA LYS A 78 -2.85 17.69 18.99
C LYS A 78 -2.70 16.21 18.60
N ILE A 79 -1.97 15.96 17.51
CA ILE A 79 -1.57 14.62 17.04
C ILE A 79 -0.09 14.47 17.40
N ARG A 80 0.20 14.03 18.62
CA ARG A 80 1.55 14.10 19.19
C ARG A 80 2.23 12.75 19.29
N THR A 81 1.60 11.79 19.95
CA THR A 81 2.19 10.47 20.20
C THR A 81 1.22 9.44 19.65
N GLY A 82 1.73 8.38 19.01
CA GLY A 82 0.85 7.34 18.50
C GLY A 82 1.49 5.98 18.42
N LEU A 83 0.60 5.00 18.34
CA LEU A 83 0.91 3.59 18.15
C LEU A 83 0.41 3.18 16.78
N THR A 84 1.32 2.71 15.95
CA THR A 84 1.00 2.28 14.59
C THR A 84 1.33 0.81 14.41
N VAL A 85 0.33 0.04 13.98
CA VAL A 85 0.52 -1.32 13.48
C VAL A 85 0.60 -1.24 11.97
N ARG A 86 1.71 -1.75 11.42
CA ARG A 86 1.82 -1.98 9.98
C ARG A 86 1.28 -3.37 9.65
N ILE A 87 0.51 -3.43 8.58
CA ILE A 87 -0.18 -4.62 8.13
C ILE A 87 0.30 -4.88 6.70
N PRO A 88 1.17 -5.89 6.50
CA PRO A 88 1.57 -6.31 5.17
C PRO A 88 0.33 -6.67 4.34
N SER A 89 0.31 -6.24 3.08
CA SER A 89 -0.74 -6.58 2.13
C SER A 89 -0.12 -7.16 0.86
N SER A 90 -0.95 -7.57 -0.10
CA SER A 90 -0.46 -8.16 -1.35
C SER A 90 0.37 -7.16 -2.18
N GLN A 91 1.20 -7.69 -3.09
CA GLN A 91 1.93 -6.90 -4.10
C GLN A 91 2.79 -5.76 -3.53
N ASN A 92 3.55 -6.01 -2.46
CA ASN A 92 4.48 -5.05 -1.84
C ASN A 92 3.78 -3.78 -1.30
N GLN A 93 2.46 -3.86 -1.08
CA GLN A 93 1.66 -2.84 -0.43
C GLN A 93 1.56 -3.10 1.08
N PHE A 94 1.17 -2.06 1.81
CA PHE A 94 0.88 -2.17 3.23
C PHE A 94 -0.33 -1.30 3.59
N ALA A 95 -0.96 -1.65 4.70
CA ALA A 95 -1.83 -0.76 5.43
C ALA A 95 -1.18 -0.39 6.77
N ALA A 96 -1.60 0.73 7.33
CA ALA A 96 -1.17 1.17 8.65
C ALA A 96 -2.41 1.55 9.47
N PHE A 97 -2.52 0.96 10.65
CA PHE A 97 -3.55 1.31 11.63
C PHE A 97 -2.89 2.04 12.79
N THR A 98 -3.34 3.26 13.07
CA THR A 98 -2.74 4.17 14.03
C THR A 98 -3.76 4.63 15.05
N LEU A 99 -3.37 4.60 16.32
CA LEU A 99 -4.06 5.30 17.40
C LEU A 99 -3.15 6.39 17.94
N ALA A 100 -3.65 7.62 18.08
CA ALA A 100 -2.87 8.76 18.53
C ALA A 100 -3.51 9.53 19.69
N VAL A 101 -2.65 10.15 20.49
CA VAL A 101 -2.96 10.95 21.68
C VAL A 101 -2.28 12.32 21.58
N ASP A 102 -2.80 13.27 22.35
CA ASP A 102 -2.17 14.57 22.53
C ASP A 102 -1.00 14.51 23.52
N GLU A 103 -1.00 13.57 24.47
CA GLU A 103 0.03 13.50 25.50
C GLU A 103 0.43 12.05 25.82
N ARG A 104 1.75 11.80 25.85
CA ARG A 104 2.31 10.53 26.29
C ARG A 104 2.13 10.38 27.80
N SER A 105 1.65 9.24 28.24
CA SER A 105 1.43 8.93 29.64
C SER A 105 2.03 7.56 29.99
N LEU A 106 2.31 7.34 31.28
CA LEU A 106 2.68 6.03 31.81
C LEU A 106 1.65 4.94 31.48
N GLY A 107 0.38 5.32 31.26
CA GLY A 107 -0.65 4.40 30.79
C GLY A 107 -0.41 3.91 29.36
N LEU A 108 0.07 4.78 28.47
CA LEU A 108 0.38 4.43 27.09
C LEU A 108 1.60 3.51 27.00
N ASP A 109 2.64 3.79 27.79
CA ASP A 109 3.85 2.96 27.85
C ASP A 109 3.52 1.54 28.35
N ARG A 110 2.75 1.42 29.44
CA ARG A 110 2.27 0.12 29.93
C ARG A 110 1.37 -0.61 28.94
N PHE A 111 0.51 0.12 28.23
CA PHE A 111 -0.30 -0.47 27.15
C PHE A 111 0.60 -1.04 26.05
N MET A 112 1.67 -0.34 25.68
CA MET A 112 2.65 -0.82 24.70
C MET A 112 3.42 -2.06 25.17
N GLU A 113 3.66 -2.22 26.45
CA GLU A 113 4.36 -3.40 26.98
C GLU A 113 3.44 -4.63 27.08
N THR A 114 2.17 -4.42 27.41
CA THR A 114 1.25 -5.52 27.80
C THR A 114 0.20 -5.87 26.75
N SER A 115 -0.09 -4.96 25.80
CA SER A 115 -1.28 -5.04 24.95
C SER A 115 -0.99 -4.93 23.45
N GLN A 116 0.24 -5.20 23.01
CA GLN A 116 0.60 -5.13 21.58
C GLN A 116 -0.25 -6.04 20.71
N ASP A 117 -0.54 -7.26 21.17
CA ASP A 117 -1.31 -8.23 20.38
C ASP A 117 -2.78 -7.84 20.26
N ILE A 118 -3.32 -7.13 21.25
CA ILE A 118 -4.67 -6.53 21.14
C ILE A 118 -4.66 -5.48 20.03
N LEU A 119 -3.66 -4.59 20.02
CA LEU A 119 -3.57 -3.55 19.00
C LEU A 119 -3.36 -4.15 17.59
N LYS A 120 -2.51 -5.18 17.46
CA LYS A 120 -2.33 -5.92 16.20
C LYS A 120 -3.64 -6.54 15.73
N THR A 121 -4.36 -7.20 16.63
CA THR A 121 -5.65 -7.85 16.33
C THR A 121 -6.66 -6.84 15.84
N VAL A 122 -6.83 -5.71 16.56
CA VAL A 122 -7.73 -4.63 16.15
C VAL A 122 -7.35 -4.09 14.78
N GLY A 123 -6.05 -3.83 14.54
CA GLY A 123 -5.56 -3.35 13.25
C GLY A 123 -5.86 -4.34 12.11
N LEU A 124 -5.53 -5.62 12.29
CA LEU A 124 -5.75 -6.68 11.31
C LEU A 124 -7.24 -6.89 11.02
N THR A 125 -8.08 -6.94 12.04
CA THR A 125 -9.54 -7.06 11.88
C THR A 125 -10.11 -5.87 11.13
N TYR A 126 -9.65 -4.64 11.44
CA TYR A 126 -10.07 -3.45 10.73
C TYR A 126 -9.63 -3.47 9.25
N HIS A 127 -8.39 -3.87 8.98
CA HIS A 127 -7.88 -4.05 7.62
C HIS A 127 -8.73 -5.07 6.85
N ALA A 128 -9.00 -6.24 7.42
CA ALA A 128 -9.83 -7.26 6.78
C ALA A 128 -11.23 -6.73 6.44
N HIS A 129 -11.86 -5.98 7.35
CA HIS A 129 -13.17 -5.36 7.12
C HIS A 129 -13.16 -4.33 6.00
N VAL A 130 -12.15 -3.43 5.98
CA VAL A 130 -12.00 -2.42 4.93
C VAL A 130 -11.69 -3.10 3.59
N SER A 131 -10.77 -4.06 3.56
CA SER A 131 -10.40 -4.82 2.37
C SER A 131 -11.58 -5.61 1.81
N ALA A 132 -12.43 -6.20 2.65
CA ALA A 132 -13.64 -6.88 2.20
C ALA A 132 -14.65 -5.92 1.55
N LYS A 133 -14.84 -4.72 2.12
CA LYS A 133 -15.73 -3.70 1.53
C LYS A 133 -15.18 -3.11 0.23
N ILE A 134 -13.87 -2.83 0.17
CA ILE A 134 -13.21 -2.37 -1.04
C ILE A 134 -13.24 -3.46 -2.11
N GLY A 135 -12.95 -4.71 -1.73
CA GLY A 135 -13.00 -5.88 -2.60
C GLY A 135 -14.39 -6.11 -3.19
N ARG A 136 -15.46 -5.93 -2.41
CA ARG A 136 -16.85 -5.98 -2.93
C ARG A 136 -17.15 -4.85 -3.91
N ALA A 137 -16.79 -3.60 -3.57
CA ALA A 137 -16.94 -2.46 -4.49
C ALA A 137 -16.05 -2.57 -5.74
N SER A 138 -14.97 -3.36 -5.68
CA SER A 138 -14.09 -3.67 -6.82
C SER A 138 -14.55 -4.92 -7.57
N ALA A 139 -15.29 -5.83 -6.95
CA ALA A 139 -15.90 -7.00 -7.60
C ALA A 139 -17.17 -6.62 -8.37
N GLU A 140 -17.89 -5.59 -7.92
CA GLU A 140 -18.97 -4.93 -8.69
C GLU A 140 -18.43 -4.20 -9.93
N ARG A 141 -17.15 -3.84 -9.94
CA ARG A 141 -16.40 -3.45 -11.15
C ARG A 141 -15.70 -4.69 -11.68
N GLU A 142 -16.43 -5.59 -12.34
CA GLU A 142 -15.87 -6.79 -12.98
C GLU A 142 -14.41 -6.59 -13.39
N ILE A 143 -13.48 -7.31 -12.74
CA ILE A 143 -12.16 -7.52 -13.30
C ILE A 143 -12.41 -8.40 -14.51
N ILE A 144 -12.79 -7.80 -15.63
CA ILE A 144 -12.65 -8.40 -16.94
C ILE A 144 -11.15 -8.62 -17.05
N ASN A 145 -10.69 -9.84 -16.75
CA ASN A 145 -9.31 -10.21 -16.96
C ASN A 145 -9.01 -9.92 -18.44
N PRO A 146 -8.23 -8.87 -18.74
CA PRO A 146 -8.12 -8.38 -20.11
C PRO A 146 -7.28 -9.33 -20.97
N LEU A 147 -6.62 -10.32 -20.36
CA LEU A 147 -5.74 -11.26 -21.02
C LEU A 147 -6.38 -12.65 -21.14
N THR A 148 -6.32 -13.22 -22.33
CA THR A 148 -6.53 -14.65 -22.53
C THR A 148 -5.39 -15.45 -21.87
N GLN A 149 -5.61 -16.75 -21.67
CA GLN A 149 -4.57 -17.63 -21.12
C GLN A 149 -3.28 -17.63 -21.95
N ARG A 150 -3.40 -17.62 -23.29
CA ARG A 150 -2.24 -17.59 -24.20
C ARG A 150 -1.49 -16.27 -24.16
N GLU A 151 -2.22 -15.15 -24.08
CA GLU A 151 -1.64 -13.83 -23.90
C GLU A 151 -0.84 -13.75 -22.60
N ARG A 152 -1.42 -14.23 -21.49
CA ARG A 152 -0.74 -14.28 -20.19
C ARG A 152 0.51 -15.15 -20.21
N GLN A 153 0.42 -16.36 -20.77
CA GLN A 153 1.56 -17.28 -20.88
C GLN A 153 2.72 -16.67 -21.67
N CYS A 154 2.42 -16.06 -22.83
CA CYS A 154 3.45 -15.41 -23.63
C CYS A 154 4.09 -14.24 -22.86
N LEU A 155 3.28 -13.42 -22.19
CA LEU A 155 3.75 -12.26 -21.43
C LEU A 155 4.60 -12.67 -20.21
N ALA A 156 4.27 -13.78 -19.55
CA ALA A 156 5.06 -14.36 -18.46
C ALA A 156 6.45 -14.82 -18.94
N TRP A 157 6.53 -15.51 -20.07
CA TRP A 157 7.83 -15.93 -20.60
C TRP A 157 8.68 -14.73 -21.07
N ILE A 158 8.04 -13.68 -21.58
CA ILE A 158 8.73 -12.42 -21.88
C ILE A 158 9.28 -11.78 -20.60
N SER A 159 8.55 -11.80 -19.48
CA SER A 159 9.06 -11.26 -18.21
C SER A 159 10.26 -12.05 -17.68
N ASP A 160 10.34 -13.35 -18.02
CA ASP A 160 11.49 -14.22 -17.71
C ASP A 160 12.64 -14.09 -18.73
N GLY A 161 12.54 -13.16 -19.68
CA GLY A 161 13.59 -12.86 -20.66
C GLY A 161 13.67 -13.84 -21.85
N LYS A 162 12.65 -14.67 -22.08
CA LYS A 162 12.61 -15.58 -23.24
C LYS A 162 12.37 -14.82 -24.54
N THR A 163 12.97 -15.30 -25.63
CA THR A 163 12.71 -14.77 -26.96
C THR A 163 11.41 -15.32 -27.54
N MET A 164 10.84 -14.67 -28.56
CA MET A 164 9.65 -15.19 -29.23
C MET A 164 9.86 -16.58 -29.88
N GLN A 165 11.12 -16.93 -30.23
CA GLN A 165 11.46 -18.26 -30.73
C GLN A 165 11.43 -19.30 -29.61
N ASP A 166 12.01 -18.99 -28.45
CA ASP A 166 11.96 -19.90 -27.28
C ASP A 166 10.51 -20.14 -26.84
N ILE A 167 9.70 -19.08 -26.78
CA ILE A 167 8.30 -19.17 -26.39
C ILE A 167 7.50 -20.01 -27.39
N ALA A 168 7.78 -19.84 -28.69
CA ALA A 168 7.14 -20.62 -29.75
C ALA A 168 7.43 -22.12 -29.55
N GLN A 169 8.68 -22.48 -29.26
CA GLN A 169 9.09 -23.85 -28.96
C GLN A 169 8.43 -24.37 -27.67
N LEU A 170 8.40 -23.56 -26.60
CA LEU A 170 7.81 -23.95 -25.31
C LEU A 170 6.30 -24.16 -25.39
N LEU A 171 5.59 -23.37 -26.21
CA LEU A 171 4.13 -23.40 -26.28
C LEU A 171 3.57 -24.20 -27.46
N GLY A 172 4.44 -24.73 -28.34
CA GLY A 172 4.04 -25.50 -29.52
C GLY A 172 3.31 -24.66 -30.58
N VAL A 173 3.71 -23.40 -30.76
CA VAL A 173 3.10 -22.46 -31.71
C VAL A 173 4.18 -21.79 -32.58
N SER A 174 3.79 -21.05 -33.62
CA SER A 174 4.77 -20.27 -34.41
C SER A 174 5.18 -18.99 -33.69
N SER A 175 6.39 -18.48 -33.96
CA SER A 175 6.83 -17.17 -33.43
C SER A 175 5.93 -16.02 -33.89
N ARG A 176 5.28 -16.14 -35.06
CA ARG A 176 4.24 -15.21 -35.51
C ARG A 176 3.00 -15.27 -34.61
N GLY A 177 2.60 -16.47 -34.19
CA GLY A 177 1.52 -16.67 -33.21
C GLY A 177 1.85 -16.07 -31.83
N VAL A 178 3.09 -16.25 -31.36
CA VAL A 178 3.57 -15.59 -30.13
C VAL A 178 3.49 -14.07 -30.25
N LYS A 179 3.98 -13.50 -31.35
CA LYS A 179 3.90 -12.05 -31.60
C LYS A 179 2.45 -11.56 -31.58
N PHE A 180 1.53 -12.29 -32.21
CA PHE A 180 0.10 -11.96 -32.21
C PHE A 180 -0.47 -11.89 -30.79
N HIS A 181 -0.18 -12.89 -29.94
CA HIS A 181 -0.62 -12.88 -28.55
C HIS A 181 0.02 -11.74 -27.74
N LEU A 182 1.30 -11.44 -27.94
CA LEU A 182 1.96 -10.33 -27.24
C LEU A 182 1.40 -8.96 -27.66
N ASP A 183 1.09 -8.77 -28.94
CA ASP A 183 0.46 -7.54 -29.45
C ASP A 183 -0.96 -7.36 -28.90
N ASN A 184 -1.73 -8.45 -28.77
CA ASN A 184 -3.04 -8.42 -28.13
C ASN A 184 -2.93 -8.10 -26.64
N ALA A 185 -2.03 -8.78 -25.92
CA ALA A 185 -1.80 -8.53 -24.50
C ALA A 185 -1.46 -7.05 -24.23
N ARG A 186 -0.56 -6.48 -25.06
CA ARG A 186 -0.21 -5.07 -24.99
C ARG A 186 -1.43 -4.16 -25.21
N ARG A 187 -2.26 -4.46 -26.21
CA ARG A 187 -3.48 -3.67 -26.51
C ARG A 187 -4.51 -3.78 -25.40
N ASN A 188 -4.78 -4.98 -24.91
CA ASN A 188 -5.78 -5.23 -23.85
C ASN A 188 -5.38 -4.59 -22.52
N LEU A 189 -4.07 -4.45 -22.26
CA LEU A 189 -3.54 -3.72 -21.11
C LEU A 189 -3.38 -2.21 -21.35
N ALA A 190 -3.78 -1.69 -22.52
CA ALA A 190 -3.56 -0.31 -22.94
C ALA A 190 -2.09 0.16 -22.80
N ALA A 191 -1.15 -0.76 -23.02
CA ALA A 191 0.28 -0.50 -22.86
C ALA A 191 0.91 0.08 -24.14
N LEU A 192 1.86 0.99 -23.98
CA LEU A 192 2.60 1.59 -25.09
C LEU A 192 3.66 0.64 -25.68
N THR A 193 4.32 -0.13 -24.83
CA THR A 193 5.41 -1.04 -25.20
C THR A 193 5.25 -2.37 -24.49
N LEU A 194 5.97 -3.40 -24.94
CA LEU A 194 5.93 -4.71 -24.30
C LEU A 194 6.47 -4.69 -22.86
N PRO A 195 7.58 -3.98 -22.53
CA PRO A 195 7.99 -3.79 -21.14
C PRO A 195 6.93 -3.04 -20.29
N HIS A 196 6.24 -2.05 -20.87
CA HIS A 196 5.13 -1.39 -20.18
C HIS A 196 3.98 -2.37 -19.91
N ALA A 197 3.66 -3.26 -20.87
CA ALA A 197 2.64 -4.30 -20.69
C ALA A 197 3.01 -5.27 -19.55
N VAL A 198 4.27 -5.72 -19.49
CA VAL A 198 4.78 -6.56 -18.40
C VAL A 198 4.64 -5.84 -17.06
N ALA A 199 5.08 -4.57 -16.97
CA ALA A 199 4.97 -3.79 -15.74
C ALA A 199 3.52 -3.60 -15.27
N LEU A 200 2.58 -3.36 -16.19
CA LEU A 200 1.16 -3.26 -15.87
C LEU A 200 0.57 -4.60 -15.43
N ALA A 201 0.94 -5.70 -16.09
CA ALA A 201 0.46 -7.02 -15.74
C ALA A 201 0.89 -7.46 -14.33
N PHE A 202 2.13 -7.14 -13.91
CA PHE A 202 2.57 -7.32 -12.52
C PHE A 202 1.78 -6.44 -11.54
N ARG A 203 1.60 -5.14 -11.86
CA ARG A 203 0.85 -4.19 -11.01
C ARG A 203 -0.62 -4.56 -10.84
N GLN A 204 -1.18 -5.30 -11.78
CA GLN A 204 -2.57 -5.78 -11.75
C GLN A 204 -2.69 -7.21 -11.20
N GLY A 205 -1.57 -7.88 -10.85
CA GLY A 205 -1.58 -9.26 -10.37
C GLY A 205 -1.98 -10.30 -11.42
N LEU A 206 -1.76 -9.99 -12.70
CA LEU A 206 -2.07 -10.89 -13.83
C LEU A 206 -0.92 -11.84 -14.17
N LEU A 207 0.28 -11.58 -13.64
CA LEU A 207 1.48 -12.42 -13.73
C LEU A 207 1.96 -12.79 -12.31
N PRO A 208 2.55 -13.99 -12.13
CA PRO A 208 3.06 -14.48 -10.84
C PRO A 208 4.28 -13.70 -10.35
#